data_AF-A0A9Q3ISP8-F1
#
_entry.id   AF-A0A9Q3ISP8-F1
#
_cell.length_a   1.000
_cell.length_b   1.000
_cell.length_c   1.000
_cell.angle_alpha   90.00
_cell.angle_beta   90.00
_cell.angle_gamma   90.00
#
_symmetry.space_group_name_H-M   'P 1'
#
loop_
_entity.id
_entity.type
_entity.pdbx_description
1 polymer ?
#
loop_
_entity_poly.entity_id
_entity_poly.type
_entity_poly.pdbx_seq_one_letter_code
_entity_poly.pdbx_strand_id
1 'polypeptide(L)'
;ISDKKVYSSSWDDWSESHEDEFVDCLESLGEEETESTHEVIKNETEVEESNIENESNSDEELSPARKIIKAVNSPYSDLWVKAIKKELQSMWDLDVWEEIPIQDTFKLVGTTWVFKTKTDDQNQVVEYKARLCAQGFSQTQGSDFSKTFAPTGRLNSLITLISFAVSKNLLFEQLDIKSAFLNAPLEEEVYLTIPQGLDSDKKHRCLKLKKAIYGLKQAPLAWYRRLSSWLLSIGFKISKSDACEYLEKIYLISKREFQTKILGKADLMLGIKITHDTNSITLSQSHYIDSLLDLYGMKNCKPVGTPLIPNSHLNSASQEERSAFEKLEVNYRSAVGSLSYLSSATRPDLSYPVSALSQFLEKPGIEHWNAFLHVLKYLKGTQGVGLTYNGNNCEAPIAYSDADWGNCRITRRSVTGYLIKLFNNLVVWKTRKQPTVSLSSAEAEYKSLTDLGSEIIWFKQFRKEVNIFDENNAITVHEDNQGCIDTANSDSNTNARRMKHIDIQLHFIWEMIEDKKIKLVYTPSSNMLADFLTKSVSRPALKRAMQSLKLFTYEDRGGVEGKMSQSVS
;
A
#
# COMPACT_ATOMS: atom_id res chain seq x y z
N ILE A 1 58.96 2.21 -1.61
CA ILE A 1 58.50 1.30 -0.54
C ILE A 1 57.44 2.07 0.24
N SER A 2 56.14 1.96 0.01
CA SER A 2 55.33 0.86 -0.50
C SER A 2 54.31 1.34 -1.56
N ASP A 3 54.04 0.44 -2.51
CA ASP A 3 53.30 0.66 -3.74
C ASP A 3 51.80 0.95 -3.53
N LYS A 4 51.35 2.10 -4.03
CA LYS A 4 49.96 2.30 -4.46
C LYS A 4 49.86 1.83 -5.91
N LYS A 5 49.49 0.57 -6.15
CA LYS A 5 48.95 0.16 -7.45
C LYS A 5 47.48 0.56 -7.51
N VAL A 6 47.23 1.73 -8.09
CA VAL A 6 45.93 2.12 -8.61
C VAL A 6 45.67 1.23 -9.83
N TYR A 7 44.84 0.21 -9.69
CA TYR A 7 44.21 -0.42 -10.85
C TYR A 7 42.98 0.43 -11.20
N SER A 8 43.18 1.40 -12.08
CA SER A 8 42.11 2.01 -12.85
C SER A 8 41.88 1.14 -14.08
N SER A 9 41.02 0.14 -13.97
CA SER A 9 40.43 -0.51 -15.15
C SER A 9 39.09 0.17 -15.41
N SER A 10 39.06 1.03 -16.43
CA SER A 10 37.81 1.52 -17.01
C SER A 10 37.01 0.34 -17.54
N TRP A 11 35.68 0.44 -17.49
CA TRP A 11 34.81 -0.56 -18.10
C TRP A 11 34.90 -0.60 -19.63
N ASP A 12 35.63 0.32 -20.24
CA ASP A 12 35.98 0.26 -21.67
C ASP A 12 36.95 -0.91 -22.00
N ASP A 13 37.57 -1.55 -20.99
CA ASP A 13 38.37 -2.77 -21.16
C ASP A 13 37.56 -4.08 -20.96
N TRP A 14 36.23 -3.99 -20.75
CA TRP A 14 35.34 -5.11 -21.05
C TRP A 14 35.22 -5.19 -22.58
N SER A 15 36.16 -5.89 -23.18
CA SER A 15 36.25 -6.12 -24.63
C SER A 15 34.96 -6.75 -25.19
N GLU A 16 34.69 -6.55 -26.48
CA GLU A 16 33.68 -7.32 -27.25
C GLU A 16 33.77 -8.83 -26.94
N SER A 17 34.97 -9.35 -26.62
CA SER A 17 35.16 -10.75 -26.22
C SER A 17 34.49 -11.16 -24.90
N HIS A 18 34.36 -10.27 -23.91
CA HIS A 18 33.61 -10.57 -22.68
C HIS A 18 32.10 -10.42 -22.87
N GLU A 19 31.69 -9.62 -23.87
CA GLU A 19 30.29 -9.56 -24.31
C GLU A 19 29.88 -10.82 -25.07
N ASP A 20 30.75 -11.31 -25.94
CA ASP A 20 30.58 -12.57 -26.66
C ASP A 20 30.61 -13.75 -25.67
N GLU A 21 31.55 -13.79 -24.72
CA GLU A 21 31.59 -14.84 -23.67
C GLU A 21 30.31 -14.88 -22.80
N PHE A 22 29.68 -13.73 -22.54
CA PHE A 22 28.42 -13.68 -21.79
C PHE A 22 27.23 -14.14 -22.62
N VAL A 23 27.17 -13.76 -23.91
CA VAL A 23 26.14 -14.23 -24.84
C VAL A 23 26.31 -15.73 -25.08
N ASP A 24 27.54 -16.20 -25.33
CA ASP A 24 27.91 -17.61 -25.46
C ASP A 24 27.57 -18.42 -24.20
N CYS A 25 27.79 -17.87 -22.99
CA CYS A 25 27.36 -18.50 -21.74
C CYS A 25 25.85 -18.62 -21.63
N LEU A 26 25.10 -17.62 -22.08
CA LEU A 26 23.63 -17.66 -22.04
C LEU A 26 23.06 -18.59 -23.12
N GLU A 27 23.66 -18.62 -24.31
CA GLU A 27 23.31 -19.50 -25.42
C GLU A 27 23.65 -20.97 -25.07
N SER A 28 24.84 -21.25 -24.53
CA SER A 28 25.24 -22.59 -24.05
C SER A 28 24.37 -23.10 -22.90
N LEU A 29 23.95 -22.25 -21.96
CA LEU A 29 22.96 -22.63 -20.93
C LEU A 29 21.60 -22.99 -21.53
N GLY A 30 21.24 -22.38 -22.66
CA GLY A 30 20.06 -22.75 -23.46
C GLY A 30 20.22 -24.11 -24.16
N GLU A 31 21.42 -24.39 -24.70
CA GLU A 31 21.74 -25.61 -25.45
C GLU A 31 21.93 -26.85 -24.55
N GLU A 32 22.67 -26.76 -23.43
CA GLU A 32 22.96 -27.89 -22.52
C GLU A 32 21.67 -28.49 -21.90
N GLU A 33 20.66 -27.67 -21.59
CA GLU A 33 19.38 -28.18 -21.09
C GLU A 33 18.45 -28.68 -22.22
N THR A 34 18.57 -28.20 -23.46
CA THR A 34 17.84 -28.79 -24.61
C THR A 34 18.30 -30.22 -24.92
N GLU A 35 19.58 -30.52 -24.74
CA GLU A 35 20.09 -31.90 -24.84
C GLU A 35 19.59 -32.78 -23.68
N SER A 36 19.55 -32.25 -22.45
CA SER A 36 19.00 -32.97 -21.30
C SER A 36 17.49 -33.24 -21.41
N THR A 37 16.73 -32.30 -22.00
CA THR A 37 15.29 -32.47 -22.24
C THR A 37 15.02 -33.42 -23.40
N HIS A 38 15.89 -33.48 -24.42
CA HIS A 38 15.81 -34.50 -25.47
C HIS A 38 16.13 -35.92 -24.99
N GLU A 39 16.97 -36.09 -23.95
CA GLU A 39 17.17 -37.38 -23.29
C GLU A 39 15.99 -37.79 -22.39
N VAL A 40 15.31 -36.83 -21.75
CA VAL A 40 14.11 -37.10 -20.94
C VAL A 40 12.89 -37.40 -21.82
N ILE A 41 12.71 -36.69 -22.94
CA ILE A 41 11.57 -36.85 -23.86
C ILE A 41 11.61 -38.19 -24.62
N LYS A 42 12.79 -38.81 -24.81
CA LYS A 42 12.87 -40.16 -25.42
C LYS A 42 12.30 -41.28 -24.53
N ASN A 43 12.07 -41.04 -23.24
CA ASN A 43 11.50 -42.01 -22.31
C ASN A 43 10.00 -41.79 -22.04
N GLU A 44 9.39 -40.76 -22.63
CA GLU A 44 7.96 -40.44 -22.47
C GLU A 44 7.36 -40.05 -23.83
N THR A 45 7.32 -40.99 -24.77
CA THR A 45 6.43 -40.91 -25.92
C THR A 45 5.44 -42.06 -25.89
N GLU A 46 4.30 -41.84 -25.26
CA GLU A 46 3.00 -42.29 -25.74
C GLU A 46 1.88 -41.52 -25.00
N VAL A 47 0.96 -40.96 -25.79
CA VAL A 47 -0.36 -40.38 -25.44
C VAL A 47 -0.47 -38.83 -25.35
N GLU A 48 -0.83 -38.31 -26.51
CA GLU A 48 -1.85 -37.27 -26.83
C GLU A 48 -1.56 -35.77 -26.62
N GLU A 49 -1.32 -35.15 -27.79
CA GLU A 49 -1.57 -33.76 -28.14
C GLU A 49 -3.07 -33.39 -27.97
N SER A 50 -3.36 -32.32 -27.23
CA SER A 50 -4.28 -31.24 -27.63
C SER A 50 -4.59 -30.29 -26.45
N ASN A 51 -4.13 -29.04 -26.57
CA ASN A 51 -4.85 -27.80 -26.26
C ASN A 51 -3.86 -26.67 -25.96
N ILE A 52 -3.68 -25.82 -26.97
CA ILE A 52 -3.10 -24.49 -26.88
C ILE A 52 -4.17 -23.56 -26.28
N GLU A 53 -3.73 -22.57 -25.50
CA GLU A 53 -4.48 -21.49 -24.84
C GLU A 53 -4.83 -21.72 -23.36
N ASN A 54 -3.98 -21.17 -22.47
CA ASN A 54 -4.32 -20.29 -21.34
C ASN A 54 -3.09 -20.10 -20.40
N GLU A 55 -2.15 -19.22 -20.77
CA GLU A 55 -1.10 -18.77 -19.83
C GLU A 55 -1.61 -17.59 -19.00
N SER A 56 -2.12 -17.90 -17.81
CA SER A 56 -2.18 -16.94 -16.71
C SER A 56 -1.92 -17.66 -15.39
N ASN A 57 -0.94 -17.14 -14.62
CA ASN A 57 -0.64 -17.43 -13.21
C ASN A 57 0.08 -18.75 -12.83
N SER A 58 1.24 -19.05 -13.43
CA SER A 58 2.16 -20.11 -12.93
C SER A 58 3.61 -19.66 -12.67
N ASP A 59 3.95 -18.38 -12.85
CA ASP A 59 5.35 -17.90 -12.74
C ASP A 59 5.90 -17.80 -11.30
N GLU A 60 5.08 -18.00 -10.26
CA GLU A 60 5.50 -17.90 -8.86
C GLU A 60 6.32 -19.12 -8.36
N GLU A 61 6.26 -20.28 -9.02
CA GLU A 61 6.93 -21.52 -8.56
C GLU A 61 8.17 -21.93 -9.37
N LEU A 62 8.58 -21.17 -10.39
CA LEU A 62 9.76 -21.50 -11.17
C LEU A 62 11.06 -21.21 -10.40
N SER A 63 11.99 -22.17 -10.41
CA SER A 63 13.33 -22.00 -9.85
C SER A 63 14.09 -20.83 -10.54
N PRO A 64 15.04 -20.16 -9.86
CA PRO A 64 15.79 -19.05 -10.44
C PRO A 64 16.45 -19.36 -11.79
N ALA A 65 16.97 -20.57 -11.96
CA ALA A 65 17.58 -21.05 -13.21
C ALA A 65 16.55 -21.11 -14.35
N ARG A 66 15.37 -21.70 -14.08
CA ARG A 66 14.29 -21.82 -15.07
C ARG A 66 13.75 -20.47 -15.55
N LYS A 67 13.87 -19.41 -14.74
CA LYS A 67 13.43 -18.05 -15.12
C LYS A 67 14.34 -17.39 -16.16
N ILE A 68 15.64 -17.59 -16.05
CA ILE A 68 16.63 -17.11 -17.04
C ILE A 68 16.46 -17.92 -18.32
N ILE A 69 16.40 -19.24 -18.21
CA ILE A 69 16.26 -20.16 -19.34
C ILE A 69 14.96 -19.88 -20.12
N LYS A 70 13.82 -19.70 -19.44
CA LYS A 70 12.56 -19.33 -20.11
C LYS A 70 12.66 -17.97 -20.83
N ALA A 71 13.43 -17.01 -20.30
CA ALA A 71 13.61 -15.70 -20.92
C ALA A 71 14.56 -15.77 -22.14
N VAL A 72 15.67 -16.48 -22.01
CA VAL A 72 16.71 -16.65 -23.05
C VAL A 72 16.25 -17.58 -24.18
N ASN A 73 15.43 -18.59 -23.89
CA ASN A 73 14.83 -19.47 -24.91
C ASN A 73 13.52 -18.91 -25.46
N SER A 74 13.12 -17.69 -25.08
CA SER A 74 11.94 -17.04 -25.66
C SER A 74 12.26 -16.42 -27.01
N PRO A 75 11.27 -16.25 -27.91
CA PRO A 75 11.44 -15.51 -29.16
C PRO A 75 11.83 -14.03 -28.95
N TYR A 76 11.88 -13.55 -27.71
CA TYR A 76 12.27 -12.19 -27.33
C TYR A 76 13.62 -12.16 -26.57
N SER A 77 14.45 -13.20 -26.71
CA SER A 77 15.74 -13.37 -26.02
C SER A 77 16.63 -12.12 -26.07
N ASP A 78 16.86 -11.57 -27.27
CA ASP A 78 17.69 -10.37 -27.46
C ASP A 78 17.25 -9.18 -26.59
N LEU A 79 15.94 -9.02 -26.42
CA LEU A 79 15.37 -7.93 -25.62
C LEU A 79 15.60 -8.16 -24.12
N TRP A 80 15.55 -9.42 -23.67
CA TRP A 80 15.88 -9.78 -22.29
C TRP A 80 17.38 -9.68 -21.99
N VAL A 81 18.24 -10.11 -22.89
CA VAL A 81 19.71 -9.96 -22.77
C VAL A 81 20.08 -8.48 -22.67
N LYS A 82 19.50 -7.65 -23.54
CA LYS A 82 19.68 -6.19 -23.47
C LYS A 82 19.22 -5.60 -22.13
N ALA A 83 18.14 -6.12 -21.57
CA ALA A 83 17.65 -5.67 -20.26
C ALA A 83 18.58 -6.10 -19.11
N ILE A 84 19.18 -7.29 -19.18
CA ILE A 84 20.18 -7.78 -18.22
C ILE A 84 21.43 -6.90 -18.28
N LYS A 85 21.98 -6.67 -19.48
CA LYS A 85 23.15 -5.80 -19.70
C LYS A 85 22.92 -4.41 -19.10
N LYS A 86 21.75 -3.82 -19.35
CA LYS A 86 21.37 -2.50 -18.80
C LYS A 86 21.35 -2.46 -17.27
N GLU A 87 20.87 -3.52 -16.61
CA GLU A 87 20.87 -3.61 -15.14
C GLU A 87 22.29 -3.74 -14.60
N LEU A 88 23.12 -4.63 -15.16
CA LEU A 88 24.51 -4.82 -14.73
C LEU A 88 25.34 -3.55 -14.92
N GLN A 89 25.20 -2.87 -16.05
CA GLN A 89 25.83 -1.57 -16.29
C GLN A 89 25.43 -0.55 -15.21
N SER A 90 24.12 -0.45 -14.88
CA SER A 90 23.67 0.45 -13.83
C SER A 90 24.25 0.11 -12.46
N MET A 91 24.47 -1.18 -12.15
CA MET A 91 25.10 -1.60 -10.90
C MET A 91 26.60 -1.28 -10.89
N TRP A 92 27.26 -1.36 -12.05
CA TRP A 92 28.65 -0.99 -12.21
C TRP A 92 28.87 0.52 -12.07
N ASP A 93 28.10 1.32 -12.81
CA ASP A 93 28.18 2.79 -12.79
C ASP A 93 27.95 3.36 -11.38
N LEU A 94 27.14 2.65 -10.58
CA LEU A 94 26.83 3.00 -9.20
C LEU A 94 27.74 2.32 -8.18
N ASP A 95 28.80 1.60 -8.57
CA ASP A 95 29.73 0.90 -7.66
C ASP A 95 28.98 0.10 -6.57
N VAL A 96 28.03 -0.73 -7.00
CA VAL A 96 27.12 -1.44 -6.07
C VAL A 96 27.83 -2.58 -5.34
N TRP A 97 28.81 -3.21 -5.98
CA TRP A 97 29.52 -4.37 -5.44
C TRP A 97 30.97 -4.41 -5.92
N GLU A 98 31.79 -5.18 -5.22
CA GLU A 98 33.13 -5.58 -5.66
C GLU A 98 33.27 -7.10 -5.66
N GLU A 99 34.02 -7.63 -6.61
CA GLU A 99 34.24 -9.07 -6.74
C GLU A 99 35.47 -9.52 -5.96
N ILE A 100 35.29 -10.43 -5.00
CA ILE A 100 36.36 -10.89 -4.10
C ILE A 100 36.44 -12.43 -4.06
N PRO A 101 37.60 -13.01 -3.71
CA PRO A 101 37.71 -14.45 -3.45
C PRO A 101 36.81 -14.89 -2.28
N ILE A 102 36.18 -16.05 -2.41
CA ILE A 102 35.39 -16.67 -1.33
C ILE A 102 36.33 -17.06 -0.18
N GLN A 103 35.91 -16.76 1.05
CA GLN A 103 36.54 -17.24 2.27
C GLN A 103 35.58 -18.18 3.00
N ASP A 104 36.12 -19.19 3.69
CA ASP A 104 35.32 -20.20 4.42
C ASP A 104 34.41 -19.60 5.50
N THR A 105 34.70 -18.37 5.94
CA THR A 105 33.92 -17.64 6.95
C THR A 105 32.72 -16.90 6.37
N PHE A 106 32.62 -16.75 5.05
CA PHE A 106 31.56 -15.97 4.43
C PHE A 106 30.25 -16.74 4.36
N LYS A 107 29.17 -16.07 4.77
CA LYS A 107 27.82 -16.55 4.54
C LYS A 107 27.27 -15.92 3.26
N LEU A 108 27.17 -16.75 2.22
CA LEU A 108 26.71 -16.29 0.90
C LEU A 108 25.19 -16.26 0.83
N VAL A 109 24.65 -15.14 0.36
CA VAL A 109 23.24 -14.97 0.02
C VAL A 109 23.07 -15.23 -1.47
N GLY A 110 22.15 -16.13 -1.84
CA GLY A 110 21.88 -16.45 -3.24
C GLY A 110 21.36 -15.25 -4.03
N THR A 111 21.50 -15.31 -5.35
CA THR A 111 20.96 -14.30 -6.29
C THR A 111 19.84 -14.88 -7.14
N THR A 112 19.00 -14.00 -7.70
CA THR A 112 17.93 -14.38 -8.62
C THR A 112 17.60 -13.23 -9.57
N TRP A 113 17.21 -13.56 -10.80
CA TRP A 113 16.75 -12.59 -11.78
C TRP A 113 15.23 -12.49 -11.76
N VAL A 114 14.74 -11.25 -11.79
CA VAL A 114 13.32 -10.94 -11.92
C VAL A 114 13.09 -10.22 -13.24
N PHE A 115 12.33 -10.86 -14.12
CA PHE A 115 11.96 -10.36 -15.43
C PHE A 115 10.55 -9.76 -15.40
N LYS A 116 10.37 -8.60 -16.01
CA LYS A 116 9.07 -7.93 -16.12
C LYS A 116 8.97 -7.17 -17.43
N THR A 117 7.87 -7.37 -18.14
CA THR A 117 7.46 -6.51 -19.25
C THR A 117 6.68 -5.31 -18.72
N LYS A 118 6.89 -4.15 -19.32
CA LYS A 118 6.00 -3.00 -19.20
C LYS A 118 5.15 -2.94 -20.45
N THR A 119 3.86 -2.74 -20.28
CA THR A 119 2.92 -2.52 -21.36
C THR A 119 2.45 -1.06 -21.38
N ASP A 120 2.03 -0.61 -22.55
CA ASP A 120 1.27 0.64 -22.68
C ASP A 120 -0.22 0.42 -22.34
N ASP A 121 -1.01 1.48 -22.51
CA ASP A 121 -2.46 1.48 -22.30
C ASP A 121 -3.23 0.58 -23.28
N GLN A 122 -2.58 0.11 -24.35
CA GLN A 122 -3.11 -0.81 -25.37
C GLN A 122 -2.65 -2.26 -25.14
N ASN A 123 -2.09 -2.53 -23.96
CA ASN A 123 -1.48 -3.82 -23.58
C ASN A 123 -0.33 -4.26 -24.50
N GLN A 124 0.29 -3.36 -25.25
CA GLN A 124 1.46 -3.67 -26.07
C GLN A 124 2.73 -3.52 -25.24
N VAL A 125 3.67 -4.46 -25.38
CA VAL A 125 4.93 -4.44 -24.63
C VAL A 125 5.82 -3.30 -25.13
N VAL A 126 6.15 -2.37 -24.23
CA VAL A 126 6.99 -1.20 -24.52
C VAL A 126 8.40 -1.31 -23.97
N GLU A 127 8.60 -2.09 -22.90
CA GLU A 127 9.93 -2.25 -22.30
C GLU A 127 10.07 -3.61 -21.63
N TYR A 128 11.20 -4.27 -21.87
CA TYR A 128 11.65 -5.44 -21.14
C TYR A 128 12.56 -5.00 -20.00
N LYS A 129 12.32 -5.49 -18.79
CA LYS A 129 13.10 -5.11 -17.60
C LYS A 129 13.57 -6.36 -16.85
N ALA A 130 14.88 -6.49 -16.70
CA ALA A 130 15.51 -7.43 -15.79
C ALA A 130 15.96 -6.71 -14.52
N ARG A 131 15.94 -7.40 -13.38
CA ARG A 131 16.50 -6.92 -12.11
C ARG A 131 17.25 -8.04 -11.43
N LEU A 132 18.46 -7.75 -10.96
CA LEU A 132 19.20 -8.65 -10.11
C LEU A 132 18.77 -8.44 -8.66
N CYS A 133 18.29 -9.52 -8.03
CA CYS A 133 17.78 -9.52 -6.66
C CYS A 133 18.60 -10.47 -5.78
N ALA A 134 18.80 -10.09 -4.52
CA ALA A 134 19.22 -11.00 -3.48
C ALA A 134 18.06 -11.91 -3.05
N GLN A 135 18.37 -13.16 -2.72
CA GLN A 135 17.42 -14.09 -2.12
C GLN A 135 17.28 -13.81 -0.61
N GLY A 136 16.72 -12.65 -0.24
CA GLY A 136 16.72 -12.19 1.16
C GLY A 136 15.98 -13.11 2.15
N PHE A 137 15.16 -14.05 1.69
CA PHE A 137 14.58 -15.08 2.56
C PHE A 137 15.65 -15.97 3.23
N SER A 138 16.84 -16.10 2.63
CA SER A 138 17.98 -16.83 3.21
C SER A 138 18.78 -16.00 4.24
N GLN A 139 18.53 -14.69 4.35
CA GLN A 139 19.21 -13.83 5.32
C GLN A 139 18.73 -14.08 6.76
N THR A 140 19.68 -14.10 7.69
CA THR A 140 19.49 -14.29 9.13
C THR A 140 19.80 -13.00 9.89
N GLN A 141 18.88 -12.59 10.76
CA GLN A 141 19.07 -11.44 11.63
C GLN A 141 20.23 -11.67 12.60
N GLY A 142 21.06 -10.65 12.83
CA GLY A 142 22.26 -10.72 13.67
C GLY A 142 23.51 -11.22 12.93
N SER A 143 23.34 -11.80 11.74
CA SER A 143 24.43 -12.16 10.82
C SER A 143 24.44 -11.21 9.63
N ASP A 144 23.36 -11.21 8.84
CA ASP A 144 23.32 -10.54 7.53
C ASP A 144 22.68 -9.15 7.59
N PHE A 145 21.95 -8.86 8.67
CA PHE A 145 21.36 -7.56 8.96
C PHE A 145 21.05 -7.42 10.44
N SER A 146 21.06 -6.17 10.92
CA SER A 146 20.69 -5.86 12.31
C SER A 146 19.24 -5.36 12.40
N LYS A 147 18.87 -4.43 11.51
CA LYS A 147 17.58 -3.72 11.48
C LYS A 147 17.01 -3.73 10.08
N THR A 148 15.70 -3.90 9.97
CA THR A 148 14.98 -3.93 8.68
C THR A 148 13.86 -2.91 8.60
N PHE A 149 13.40 -2.40 9.75
CA PHE A 149 12.26 -1.51 9.81
C PHE A 149 12.58 -0.17 9.16
N ALA A 150 12.00 0.08 7.99
CA ALA A 150 11.90 1.39 7.36
C ALA A 150 10.54 2.00 7.71
N PRO A 151 10.47 3.29 8.07
CA PRO A 151 9.19 3.97 8.21
C PRO A 151 8.37 3.88 6.92
N THR A 152 7.05 3.84 7.07
CA THR A 152 6.09 3.86 5.96
C THR A 152 5.15 5.03 6.17
N GLY A 153 4.98 5.85 5.14
CA GLY A 153 4.10 7.02 5.19
C GLY A 153 2.65 6.61 5.46
N ARG A 154 1.96 7.38 6.29
CA ARG A 154 0.54 7.18 6.55
C ARG A 154 -0.27 7.76 5.40
N LEU A 155 -1.25 7.00 4.96
CA LEU A 155 -2.14 7.45 3.89
C LEU A 155 -2.96 8.68 4.28
N ASN A 156 -3.34 8.79 5.56
CA ASN A 156 -4.03 9.97 6.10
C ASN A 156 -3.19 11.25 6.00
N SER A 157 -1.87 11.18 6.14
CA SER A 157 -0.97 12.33 5.98
C SER A 157 -0.99 12.80 4.53
N LEU A 158 -0.80 11.86 3.59
CA LEU A 158 -0.88 12.14 2.16
C LEU A 158 -2.24 12.71 1.75
N ILE A 159 -3.33 12.11 2.19
CA ILE A 159 -4.70 12.58 1.92
C ILE A 159 -4.92 14.00 2.47
N THR A 160 -4.41 14.27 3.68
CA THR A 160 -4.49 15.60 4.29
C THR A 160 -3.71 16.62 3.46
N LEU A 161 -2.51 16.27 2.96
CA LEU A 161 -1.72 17.10 2.06
C LEU A 161 -2.42 17.34 0.72
N ILE A 162 -3.08 16.33 0.13
CA ILE A 162 -3.88 16.48 -1.09
C ILE A 162 -5.04 17.45 -0.83
N SER A 163 -5.80 17.27 0.26
CA SER A 163 -6.90 18.18 0.62
C SER A 163 -6.41 19.62 0.77
N PHE A 164 -5.25 19.81 1.40
CA PHE A 164 -4.62 21.12 1.54
C PHE A 164 -4.15 21.71 0.21
N ALA A 165 -3.48 20.91 -0.63
CA ALA A 165 -2.99 21.34 -1.94
C ALA A 165 -4.15 21.81 -2.82
N VAL A 166 -5.25 21.06 -2.90
CA VAL A 166 -6.44 21.48 -3.65
C VAL A 166 -7.05 22.76 -3.06
N SER A 167 -7.15 22.85 -1.73
CA SER A 167 -7.74 24.03 -1.04
C SER A 167 -6.90 25.31 -1.15
N LYS A 168 -5.61 25.17 -1.45
CA LYS A 168 -4.69 26.30 -1.68
C LYS A 168 -4.28 26.46 -3.14
N ASN A 169 -4.89 25.69 -4.05
CA ASN A 169 -4.54 25.66 -5.47
C ASN A 169 -3.02 25.49 -5.71
N LEU A 170 -2.40 24.58 -4.94
CA LEU A 170 -0.99 24.25 -5.06
C LEU A 170 -0.75 23.22 -6.17
N LEU A 171 0.41 23.30 -6.81
CA LEU A 171 0.87 22.30 -7.75
C LEU A 171 1.16 20.99 -7.01
N PHE A 172 0.64 19.89 -7.53
CA PHE A 172 0.89 18.54 -7.02
C PHE A 172 1.59 17.70 -8.09
N GLU A 173 2.91 17.59 -7.96
CA GLU A 173 3.77 16.91 -8.93
C GLU A 173 4.41 15.65 -8.34
N GLN A 174 4.68 14.68 -9.22
CA GLN A 174 5.32 13.42 -8.88
C GLN A 174 6.72 13.36 -9.48
N LEU A 175 7.65 12.81 -8.70
CA LEU A 175 9.02 12.53 -9.08
C LEU A 175 9.36 11.07 -8.78
N ASP A 176 10.08 10.44 -9.70
CA ASP A 176 10.56 9.06 -9.56
C ASP A 176 12.09 9.05 -9.52
N ILE A 177 12.66 8.43 -8.48
CA ILE A 177 14.11 8.27 -8.34
C ILE A 177 14.51 6.94 -8.95
N LYS A 178 15.34 7.01 -10.00
CA LYS A 178 15.84 5.80 -10.66
C LYS A 178 16.81 5.05 -9.75
N SER A 179 16.71 3.73 -9.78
CA SER A 179 17.64 2.82 -9.09
C SER A 179 17.83 3.18 -7.61
N ALA A 180 16.74 3.50 -6.91
CA ALA A 180 16.75 3.97 -5.52
C ALA A 180 17.63 3.12 -4.59
N PHE A 181 17.45 1.79 -4.58
CA PHE A 181 18.25 0.90 -3.73
C PHE A 181 19.73 0.90 -4.10
N LEU A 182 20.07 0.94 -5.39
CA LEU A 182 21.46 0.97 -5.85
C LEU A 182 22.19 2.27 -5.47
N ASN A 183 21.48 3.30 -5.01
CA ASN A 183 22.07 4.53 -4.47
C ASN A 183 22.30 4.49 -2.95
N ALA A 184 21.81 3.45 -2.27
CA ALA A 184 21.82 3.35 -0.81
C ALA A 184 23.01 2.52 -0.33
N PRO A 185 23.99 3.10 0.40
CA PRO A 185 25.08 2.32 0.99
C PRO A 185 24.55 1.33 2.03
N LEU A 186 25.20 0.17 2.12
CA LEU A 186 24.96 -0.80 3.18
C LEU A 186 25.90 -0.54 4.36
N GLU A 187 25.37 -0.66 5.58
CA GLU A 187 26.17 -0.63 6.80
C GLU A 187 26.70 -2.03 7.15
N GLU A 188 25.94 -3.07 6.79
CA GLU A 188 26.31 -4.46 7.01
C GLU A 188 27.13 -5.05 5.84
N GLU A 189 28.03 -5.97 6.17
CA GLU A 189 28.74 -6.75 5.15
C GLU A 189 27.83 -7.87 4.63
N VAL A 190 27.49 -7.81 3.34
CA VAL A 190 26.68 -8.84 2.68
C VAL A 190 27.43 -9.36 1.47
N TYR A 191 27.54 -10.68 1.39
CA TYR A 191 28.21 -11.39 0.31
C TYR A 191 27.17 -12.15 -0.52
N LEU A 192 27.19 -11.98 -1.83
CA LEU A 192 26.30 -12.65 -2.76
C LEU A 192 27.02 -13.74 -3.54
N THR A 193 26.29 -14.80 -3.89
CA THR A 193 26.72 -15.69 -4.97
C THR A 193 26.72 -14.92 -6.29
N ILE A 194 27.66 -15.25 -7.17
CA ILE A 194 27.66 -14.69 -8.53
C ILE A 194 26.33 -15.08 -9.21
N PRO A 195 25.69 -14.16 -9.95
CA PRO A 195 24.45 -14.47 -10.65
C PRO A 195 24.65 -15.53 -11.72
N GLN A 196 23.70 -16.45 -11.79
CA GLN A 196 23.64 -17.45 -12.87
C GLN A 196 23.71 -16.75 -14.23
N GLY A 197 24.55 -17.28 -15.13
CA GLY A 197 24.88 -16.69 -16.43
C GLY A 197 26.14 -15.81 -16.46
N LEU A 198 26.76 -15.52 -15.31
CA LEU A 198 28.06 -14.82 -15.20
C LEU A 198 29.18 -15.73 -14.64
N ASP A 199 28.93 -17.04 -14.59
CA ASP A 199 29.63 -18.01 -13.73
C ASP A 199 30.78 -18.78 -14.41
N SER A 200 30.99 -18.64 -15.72
CA SER A 200 31.82 -19.57 -16.51
C SER A 200 33.24 -19.80 -15.95
N ASP A 201 33.88 -18.77 -15.37
CA ASP A 201 35.24 -18.89 -14.81
C ASP A 201 35.39 -18.46 -13.33
N LYS A 202 34.30 -18.20 -12.60
CA LYS A 202 34.35 -17.51 -11.30
C LYS A 202 33.91 -18.34 -10.08
N LYS A 203 34.03 -19.67 -10.15
CA LYS A 203 33.58 -20.62 -9.09
C LYS A 203 34.13 -20.36 -7.68
N HIS A 204 35.23 -19.61 -7.54
CA HIS A 204 35.83 -19.27 -6.24
C HIS A 204 35.69 -17.79 -5.84
N ARG A 205 34.76 -17.06 -6.46
CA ARG A 205 34.55 -15.64 -6.20
C ARG A 205 33.11 -15.35 -5.79
N CYS A 206 32.94 -14.26 -5.06
CA CYS A 206 31.65 -13.77 -4.60
C CYS A 206 31.59 -12.25 -4.74
N LEU A 207 30.39 -11.70 -4.68
CA LEU A 207 30.18 -10.26 -4.75
C LEU A 207 30.01 -9.70 -3.33
N LYS A 208 30.91 -8.83 -2.89
CA LYS A 208 30.73 -8.05 -1.67
C LYS A 208 29.92 -6.80 -1.99
N LEU A 209 28.73 -6.68 -1.40
CA LEU A 209 27.87 -5.52 -1.63
C LEU A 209 28.40 -4.30 -0.87
N LYS A 210 28.49 -3.18 -1.57
CA LYS A 210 28.69 -1.83 -1.01
C LYS A 210 27.37 -1.09 -0.85
N LYS A 211 26.40 -1.39 -1.73
CA LYS A 211 25.09 -0.75 -1.79
C LYS A 211 23.96 -1.77 -1.83
N ALA A 212 22.78 -1.33 -1.42
CA ALA A 212 21.61 -2.18 -1.32
C ALA A 212 21.09 -2.59 -2.70
N ILE A 213 20.58 -3.81 -2.80
CA ILE A 213 19.89 -4.30 -4.00
C ILE A 213 18.50 -4.81 -3.63
N TYR A 214 17.67 -5.03 -4.64
CA TYR A 214 16.34 -5.62 -4.44
C TYR A 214 16.44 -6.99 -3.76
N GLY A 215 15.43 -7.32 -2.95
CA GLY A 215 15.36 -8.59 -2.25
C GLY A 215 16.07 -8.64 -0.89
N LEU A 216 17.02 -7.74 -0.61
CA LEU A 216 17.59 -7.63 0.74
C LEU A 216 16.56 -7.12 1.75
N LYS A 217 16.53 -7.72 2.94
CA LYS A 217 15.60 -7.35 4.02
C LYS A 217 15.82 -5.92 4.54
N GLN A 218 17.04 -5.41 4.48
CA GLN A 218 17.41 -4.06 4.93
C GLN A 218 17.41 -2.99 3.83
N ALA A 219 17.20 -3.35 2.56
CA ALA A 219 17.28 -2.39 1.45
C ALA A 219 16.34 -1.18 1.60
N PRO A 220 15.06 -1.33 2.01
CA PRO A 220 14.19 -0.19 2.23
C PRO A 220 14.70 0.77 3.30
N LEU A 221 15.31 0.24 4.37
CA LEU A 221 15.87 1.05 5.46
C LEU A 221 17.14 1.78 5.03
N ALA A 222 18.03 1.10 4.31
CA ALA A 222 19.22 1.73 3.73
C ALA A 222 18.83 2.90 2.82
N TRP A 223 17.83 2.70 1.96
CA TRP A 223 17.30 3.76 1.11
C TRP A 223 16.67 4.91 1.88
N TYR A 224 15.82 4.61 2.86
CA TYR A 224 15.22 5.63 3.71
C TYR A 224 16.28 6.50 4.39
N ARG A 225 17.34 5.90 4.94
CA ARG A 225 18.45 6.64 5.57
C ARG A 225 19.19 7.51 4.56
N ARG A 226 19.51 6.97 3.39
CA ARG A 226 20.22 7.69 2.33
C ARG A 226 19.43 8.90 1.84
N LEU A 227 18.14 8.71 1.55
CA LEU A 227 17.23 9.77 1.11
C LEU A 227 17.05 10.82 2.22
N SER A 228 16.80 10.37 3.46
CA SER A 228 16.66 11.26 4.62
C SER A 228 17.90 12.14 4.81
N SER A 229 19.08 11.53 4.82
CA SER A 229 20.34 12.25 5.03
C SER A 229 20.54 13.34 3.96
N TRP A 230 20.21 13.03 2.70
CA TRP A 230 20.29 14.00 1.63
C TRP A 230 19.24 15.11 1.75
N LEU A 231 17.97 14.78 2.00
CA LEU A 231 16.91 15.79 2.17
C LEU A 231 17.23 16.74 3.32
N LEU A 232 17.74 16.21 4.45
CA LEU A 232 18.17 17.02 5.58
C LEU A 232 19.37 17.93 5.23
N SER A 233 20.31 17.45 4.40
CA SER A 233 21.50 18.25 4.03
C SER A 233 21.17 19.42 3.11
N ILE A 234 20.04 19.36 2.39
CA ILE A 234 19.57 20.46 1.52
C ILE A 234 18.55 21.38 2.18
N GLY A 235 18.15 21.13 3.44
CA GLY A 235 17.32 22.05 4.24
C GLY A 235 15.97 21.51 4.73
N PHE A 236 15.54 20.35 4.22
CA PHE A 236 14.26 19.76 4.63
C PHE A 236 14.28 19.34 6.10
N LYS A 237 13.10 19.31 6.71
CA LYS A 237 12.89 18.80 8.07
C LYS A 237 11.95 17.62 8.04
N ILE A 238 12.30 16.57 8.78
CA ILE A 238 11.43 15.40 8.96
C ILE A 238 10.24 15.80 9.84
N SER A 239 9.03 15.45 9.42
CA SER A 239 7.79 15.58 10.19
C SER A 239 7.85 14.68 11.43
N LYS A 240 7.44 15.19 12.60
CA LYS A 240 7.36 14.34 13.81
C LYS A 240 6.11 13.47 13.78
N SER A 241 5.12 13.86 12.99
CA SER A 241 3.85 13.16 12.84
C SER A 241 3.93 12.00 11.86
N ASP A 242 4.84 12.09 10.88
CA ASP A 242 5.08 11.08 9.85
C ASP A 242 6.53 11.13 9.35
N ALA A 243 7.31 10.08 9.65
CA ALA A 243 8.74 10.06 9.32
C ALA A 243 9.04 9.99 7.82
N CYS A 244 8.06 9.65 6.98
CA CYS A 244 8.22 9.65 5.53
C CYS A 244 7.92 11.02 4.89
N GLU A 245 7.54 12.02 5.68
CA GLU A 245 7.22 13.35 5.18
C GLU A 245 8.30 14.36 5.54
N TYR A 246 8.68 15.15 4.53
CA TYR A 246 9.74 16.14 4.61
C TYR A 246 9.16 17.50 4.25
N LEU A 247 9.37 18.48 5.12
CA LEU A 247 8.75 19.79 5.04
C LEU A 247 9.81 20.87 4.88
N GLU A 248 9.62 21.75 3.90
CA GLU A 248 10.43 22.95 3.69
C GLU A 248 9.60 24.09 3.08
N LYS A 249 10.02 25.34 3.30
CA LYS A 249 9.27 26.55 2.89
C LYS A 249 9.61 27.05 1.48
N ILE A 250 10.78 26.71 0.92
CA ILE A 250 11.26 27.26 -0.35
C ILE A 250 11.97 26.14 -1.12
N TYR A 251 11.50 25.85 -2.33
CA TYR A 251 12.12 24.88 -3.22
C TYR A 251 13.31 25.49 -3.98
N LEU A 252 14.42 24.75 -3.97
CA LEU A 252 15.37 24.69 -5.09
C LEU A 252 15.61 23.20 -5.40
N ILE A 253 14.74 22.59 -6.23
CA ILE A 253 15.02 21.29 -6.90
C ILE A 253 16.08 21.49 -8.01
N SER A 254 17.12 22.27 -7.72
CA SER A 254 18.25 22.48 -8.62
C SER A 254 19.45 21.63 -8.22
N LYS A 255 19.52 21.13 -6.98
CA LYS A 255 20.54 20.17 -6.55
C LYS A 255 20.05 18.76 -6.86
N ARG A 256 20.61 18.14 -7.89
CA ARG A 256 20.30 16.75 -8.27
C ARG A 256 21.41 15.82 -7.77
N GLU A 257 21.16 15.16 -6.65
CA GLU A 257 22.02 14.07 -6.15
C GLU A 257 21.70 12.74 -6.84
N PHE A 258 20.43 12.53 -7.16
CA PHE A 258 19.94 11.30 -7.75
C PHE A 258 19.44 11.53 -9.18
N GLN A 259 19.58 10.50 -10.01
CA GLN A 259 18.93 10.49 -11.31
C GLN A 259 17.41 10.43 -11.12
N THR A 260 16.73 11.52 -11.46
CA THR A 260 15.30 11.70 -11.24
C THR A 260 14.56 11.81 -12.56
N LYS A 261 13.38 11.19 -12.64
CA LYS A 261 12.40 11.41 -13.69
C LYS A 261 11.27 12.25 -13.13
N ILE A 262 11.08 13.45 -13.67
CA ILE A 262 9.92 14.28 -13.36
C ILE A 262 8.74 13.69 -14.14
N LEU A 263 7.69 13.29 -13.42
CA LEU A 263 6.48 12.72 -14.02
C LEU A 263 5.42 13.79 -14.30
N GLY A 264 5.61 15.02 -13.81
CA GLY A 264 4.65 16.11 -13.94
C GLY A 264 3.54 15.97 -12.91
N LYS A 265 2.30 16.30 -13.29
CA LYS A 265 1.13 16.16 -12.41
C LYS A 265 0.99 14.70 -11.95
N ALA A 266 0.69 14.52 -10.67
CA ALA A 266 0.55 13.18 -10.11
C ALA A 266 -0.71 12.49 -10.66
N ASP A 267 -0.56 11.48 -11.53
CA ASP A 267 -1.68 10.75 -12.13
C ASP A 267 -1.91 9.37 -11.49
N LEU A 268 -0.84 8.70 -11.06
CA LEU A 268 -0.91 7.40 -10.39
C LEU A 268 0.13 7.34 -9.27
N MET A 269 -0.35 7.20 -8.03
CA MET A 269 0.53 7.13 -6.87
C MET A 269 0.09 6.01 -5.94
N LEU A 270 1.02 5.12 -5.60
CA LEU A 270 0.76 3.92 -4.79
C LEU A 270 -0.36 3.01 -5.36
N GLY A 271 -0.69 3.09 -6.65
CA GLY A 271 -1.85 2.36 -7.20
C GLY A 271 -3.20 3.05 -6.94
N ILE A 272 -3.18 4.33 -6.58
CA ILE A 272 -4.34 5.23 -6.54
C ILE A 272 -4.26 6.12 -7.77
N LYS A 273 -5.28 6.03 -8.63
CA LYS A 273 -5.44 6.92 -9.79
C LYS A 273 -5.94 8.27 -9.29
N ILE A 274 -5.28 9.34 -9.72
CA ILE A 274 -5.56 10.71 -9.34
C ILE A 274 -6.06 11.41 -10.60
N THR A 275 -7.32 11.82 -10.58
CA THR A 275 -7.94 12.57 -11.69
C THR A 275 -8.06 14.02 -11.28
N HIS A 276 -7.48 14.92 -12.08
CA HIS A 276 -7.47 16.35 -11.84
C HIS A 276 -8.57 17.02 -12.66
N ASP A 277 -9.45 17.76 -11.99
CA ASP A 277 -10.41 18.68 -12.59
C ASP A 277 -10.01 20.12 -12.23
N THR A 278 -10.67 21.14 -12.81
CA THR A 278 -10.30 22.55 -12.64
C THR A 278 -10.10 23.00 -11.19
N ASN A 279 -10.94 22.52 -10.25
CA ASN A 279 -10.89 22.88 -8.83
C ASN A 279 -11.05 21.66 -7.90
N SER A 280 -10.82 20.45 -8.40
CA SER A 280 -10.96 19.23 -7.60
C SER A 280 -10.01 18.13 -8.03
N ILE A 281 -9.68 17.26 -7.07
CA ILE A 281 -8.95 16.02 -7.32
C ILE A 281 -9.82 14.85 -6.89
N THR A 282 -9.88 13.80 -7.71
CA THR A 282 -10.57 12.55 -7.40
C THR A 282 -9.58 11.40 -7.31
N LEU A 283 -9.60 10.70 -6.18
CA LEU A 283 -8.81 9.50 -5.92
C LEU A 283 -9.67 8.26 -6.19
N SER A 284 -9.22 7.39 -7.10
CA SER A 284 -9.94 6.16 -7.45
C SER A 284 -9.00 4.97 -7.62
N GLN A 285 -9.55 3.77 -7.47
CA GLN A 285 -8.82 2.51 -7.63
C GLN A 285 -9.60 1.54 -8.53
N SER A 286 -10.26 2.07 -9.56
CA SER A 286 -11.09 1.30 -10.48
C SER A 286 -10.33 0.18 -11.20
N HIS A 287 -9.07 0.43 -11.57
CA HIS A 287 -8.17 -0.57 -12.17
C HIS A 287 -7.86 -1.71 -11.20
N TYR A 288 -7.59 -1.40 -9.92
CA TYR A 288 -7.36 -2.42 -8.90
C TYR A 288 -8.63 -3.24 -8.61
N ILE A 289 -9.80 -2.59 -8.57
CA ILE A 289 -11.09 -3.29 -8.45
C ILE A 289 -11.29 -4.25 -9.63
N ASP A 290 -10.96 -3.84 -10.87
CA ASP A 290 -11.07 -4.72 -12.05
C ASP A 290 -10.21 -5.97 -11.91
N SER A 291 -8.94 -5.80 -11.53
CA SER A 291 -8.02 -6.91 -11.31
C SER A 291 -8.47 -7.84 -10.17
N LEU A 292 -9.12 -7.31 -9.12
CA LEU A 292 -9.71 -8.15 -8.06
C LEU A 292 -10.92 -8.91 -8.55
N LEU A 293 -11.77 -8.29 -9.38
CA LEU A 293 -12.92 -8.98 -9.97
C LEU A 293 -12.46 -10.09 -10.92
N ASP A 294 -11.37 -9.90 -11.66
CA ASP A 294 -10.73 -10.95 -12.45
C ASP A 294 -10.24 -12.10 -11.58
N LEU A 295 -9.40 -11.77 -10.59
CA LEU A 295 -8.73 -12.74 -9.73
C LEU A 295 -9.70 -13.71 -9.05
N TYR A 296 -10.90 -13.24 -8.72
CA TYR A 296 -11.92 -14.05 -8.04
C TYR A 296 -13.09 -14.47 -8.96
N GLY A 297 -12.98 -14.30 -10.28
CA GLY A 297 -14.00 -14.76 -11.24
C GLY A 297 -15.34 -14.00 -11.16
N MET A 298 -15.30 -12.73 -10.73
CA MET A 298 -16.46 -11.90 -10.43
C MET A 298 -16.76 -10.81 -11.48
N LYS A 299 -16.08 -10.79 -12.64
CA LYS A 299 -16.33 -9.79 -13.69
C LYS A 299 -17.78 -9.73 -14.18
N ASN A 300 -18.41 -10.89 -14.32
CA ASN A 300 -19.79 -11.05 -14.84
C ASN A 300 -20.84 -11.16 -13.72
N CYS A 301 -20.49 -10.86 -12.47
CA CYS A 301 -21.43 -10.96 -11.36
C CYS A 301 -22.52 -9.88 -11.41
N LYS A 302 -23.71 -10.19 -10.87
CA LYS A 302 -24.77 -9.20 -10.71
C LYS A 302 -24.45 -8.25 -9.56
N PRO A 303 -24.45 -6.93 -9.78
CA PRO A 303 -24.10 -5.97 -8.74
C PRO A 303 -25.17 -5.89 -7.65
N VAL A 304 -24.73 -5.53 -6.43
CA VAL A 304 -25.61 -5.32 -5.26
C VAL A 304 -25.46 -3.90 -4.72
N GLY A 305 -26.47 -3.43 -3.97
CA GLY A 305 -26.56 -2.03 -3.54
C GLY A 305 -25.91 -1.69 -2.20
N THR A 306 -25.43 -2.69 -1.45
CA THR A 306 -24.76 -2.52 -0.15
C THR A 306 -23.56 -3.46 -0.05
N PRO A 307 -22.48 -3.09 0.66
CA PRO A 307 -21.28 -3.92 0.75
C PRO A 307 -21.46 -5.12 1.70
N LEU A 308 -22.40 -5.04 2.65
CA LEU A 308 -22.89 -6.15 3.43
C LEU A 308 -24.42 -6.07 3.52
N ILE A 309 -25.05 -7.20 3.82
CA ILE A 309 -26.49 -7.25 4.03
C ILE A 309 -26.81 -6.50 5.34
N PRO A 310 -27.70 -5.49 5.33
CA PRO A 310 -28.09 -4.77 6.54
C PRO A 310 -28.66 -5.72 7.60
N ASN A 311 -28.35 -5.48 8.88
CA ASN A 311 -28.77 -6.33 10.01
C ASN A 311 -28.27 -7.78 9.97
N SER A 312 -27.36 -8.13 9.04
CA SER A 312 -26.67 -9.43 9.06
C SER A 312 -25.48 -9.37 10.01
N HIS A 313 -25.23 -10.49 10.70
CA HIS A 313 -24.05 -10.65 11.55
C HIS A 313 -23.32 -11.93 11.15
N LEU A 314 -22.01 -11.81 10.95
CA LEU A 314 -21.13 -12.96 10.74
C LEU A 314 -20.84 -13.62 12.09
N ASN A 315 -20.95 -14.95 12.14
CA ASN A 315 -20.71 -15.75 13.34
C ASN A 315 -19.51 -16.67 13.13
N SER A 316 -18.97 -17.23 14.21
CA SER A 316 -17.93 -18.25 14.12
C SER A 316 -18.41 -19.42 13.27
N ALA A 317 -17.60 -19.81 12.29
CA ALA A 317 -17.95 -20.90 11.39
C ALA A 317 -18.03 -22.24 12.14
N SER A 318 -19.04 -23.05 11.82
CA SER A 318 -19.15 -24.45 12.25
C SER A 318 -18.05 -25.31 11.62
N GLN A 319 -17.89 -26.56 12.07
CA GLN A 319 -16.89 -27.44 11.47
C GLN A 319 -17.25 -27.77 10.01
N GLU A 320 -18.53 -27.94 9.71
CA GLU A 320 -19.04 -28.20 8.36
C GLU A 320 -18.76 -27.02 7.42
N GLU A 321 -18.99 -25.79 7.88
CA GLU A 321 -18.73 -24.57 7.10
C GLU A 321 -17.24 -24.36 6.81
N ARG A 322 -16.36 -24.76 7.74
CA ARG A 322 -14.91 -24.73 7.55
C ARG A 322 -14.47 -25.79 6.54
N SER A 323 -14.91 -27.03 6.71
CA SER A 323 -14.60 -28.11 5.76
C SER A 323 -15.11 -27.80 4.35
N ALA A 324 -16.25 -27.10 4.22
CA ALA A 324 -16.75 -26.64 2.93
C ALA A 324 -15.86 -25.54 2.31
N PHE A 325 -15.33 -24.63 3.14
CA PHE A 325 -14.42 -23.57 2.70
C PHE A 325 -13.03 -24.10 2.31
N GLU A 326 -12.47 -25.05 3.08
CA GLU A 326 -11.16 -25.63 2.82
C GLU A 326 -11.07 -26.28 1.42
N LYS A 327 -12.18 -26.85 0.94
CA LYS A 327 -12.28 -27.43 -0.42
C LYS A 327 -12.14 -26.41 -1.55
N LEU A 328 -12.24 -25.12 -1.27
CA LEU A 328 -12.07 -24.06 -2.27
C LEU A 328 -10.59 -23.74 -2.51
N GLU A 329 -9.68 -24.15 -1.61
CA GLU A 329 -8.24 -23.88 -1.68
C GLU A 329 -7.89 -22.38 -1.82
N VAL A 330 -8.78 -21.50 -1.34
CA VAL A 330 -8.58 -20.05 -1.41
C VAL A 330 -7.86 -19.52 -0.17
N ASN A 331 -6.87 -18.65 -0.39
CA ASN A 331 -6.24 -17.89 0.69
C ASN A 331 -7.14 -16.72 1.14
N TYR A 332 -7.98 -16.98 2.15
CA TYR A 332 -8.90 -15.98 2.72
C TYR A 332 -8.18 -14.73 3.26
N ARG A 333 -6.98 -14.90 3.84
CA ARG A 333 -6.21 -13.76 4.40
C ARG A 333 -5.78 -12.80 3.31
N SER A 334 -5.29 -13.34 2.18
CA SER A 334 -4.94 -12.54 1.01
C SER A 334 -6.18 -11.83 0.45
N ALA A 335 -7.31 -12.54 0.36
CA ALA A 335 -8.57 -11.99 -0.12
C ALA A 335 -9.05 -10.79 0.71
N VAL A 336 -9.16 -10.93 2.04
CA VAL A 336 -9.56 -9.80 2.91
C VAL A 336 -8.50 -8.69 2.92
N GLY A 337 -7.21 -9.04 2.83
CA GLY A 337 -6.11 -8.09 2.72
C GLY A 337 -6.26 -7.16 1.51
N SER A 338 -6.70 -7.70 0.37
CA SER A 338 -6.94 -6.92 -0.85
C SER A 338 -8.02 -5.83 -0.67
N LEU A 339 -9.11 -6.15 0.04
CA LEU A 339 -10.17 -5.19 0.35
C LEU A 339 -9.72 -4.14 1.39
N SER A 340 -8.85 -4.53 2.32
CA SER A 340 -8.29 -3.60 3.32
C SER A 340 -7.54 -2.43 2.67
N TYR A 341 -6.86 -2.69 1.55
CA TYR A 341 -6.19 -1.63 0.81
C TYR A 341 -7.17 -0.61 0.24
N LEU A 342 -8.22 -1.07 -0.45
CA LEU A 342 -9.31 -0.21 -0.96
C LEU A 342 -9.95 0.60 0.17
N SER A 343 -10.27 -0.09 1.27
CA SER A 343 -10.95 0.49 2.42
C SER A 343 -10.15 1.62 3.08
N SER A 344 -8.83 1.48 3.15
CA SER A 344 -7.96 2.46 3.81
C SER A 344 -7.55 3.61 2.89
N ALA A 345 -7.70 3.44 1.57
CA ALA A 345 -7.21 4.38 0.58
C ALA A 345 -8.27 5.25 -0.07
N THR A 346 -9.31 4.64 -0.65
CA THR A 346 -10.28 5.38 -1.49
C THR A 346 -11.74 5.03 -1.23
N ARG A 347 -12.02 3.94 -0.49
CA ARG A 347 -13.36 3.39 -0.29
C ARG A 347 -13.74 3.29 1.19
N PRO A 348 -13.98 4.42 1.88
CA PRO A 348 -14.37 4.42 3.29
C PRO A 348 -15.65 3.61 3.56
N ASP A 349 -16.53 3.48 2.57
CA ASP A 349 -17.74 2.66 2.61
C ASP A 349 -17.50 1.15 2.79
N LEU A 350 -16.25 0.69 2.62
CA LEU A 350 -15.84 -0.70 2.89
C LEU A 350 -15.29 -0.91 4.31
N SER A 351 -15.10 0.15 5.11
CA SER A 351 -14.40 0.07 6.42
C SER A 351 -15.05 -0.90 7.39
N TYR A 352 -16.36 -0.81 7.58
CA TYR A 352 -17.09 -1.78 8.40
C TYR A 352 -17.09 -3.20 7.81
N PRO A 353 -17.47 -3.41 6.53
CA PRO A 353 -17.36 -4.71 5.88
C PRO A 353 -16.02 -5.41 6.04
N VAL A 354 -14.91 -4.71 5.79
CA VAL A 354 -13.57 -5.28 5.92
C VAL A 354 -13.27 -5.61 7.38
N SER A 355 -13.61 -4.72 8.31
CA SER A 355 -13.44 -4.98 9.75
C SER A 355 -14.31 -6.14 10.25
N ALA A 356 -15.44 -6.43 9.62
CA ALA A 356 -16.27 -7.58 9.93
C ALA A 356 -15.63 -8.88 9.43
N LEU A 357 -15.20 -8.90 8.16
CA LEU A 357 -14.54 -10.05 7.53
C LEU A 357 -13.19 -10.40 8.17
N SER A 358 -12.43 -9.38 8.61
CA SER A 358 -11.11 -9.55 9.23
C SER A 358 -11.16 -10.23 10.61
N GLN A 359 -12.34 -10.38 11.22
CA GLN A 359 -12.50 -11.12 12.47
C GLN A 359 -12.33 -12.64 12.30
N PHE A 360 -12.36 -13.14 11.06
CA PHE A 360 -12.36 -14.57 10.74
C PHE A 360 -11.16 -15.01 9.91
N LEU A 361 -10.02 -14.31 10.02
CA LEU A 361 -8.79 -14.58 9.25
C LEU A 361 -8.09 -15.90 9.61
N GLU A 362 -8.31 -16.42 10.81
CA GLU A 362 -7.67 -17.66 11.28
C GLU A 362 -8.51 -18.90 10.98
N LYS A 363 -9.84 -18.81 11.18
CA LYS A 363 -10.79 -19.91 10.98
C LYS A 363 -11.97 -19.45 10.11
N PRO A 364 -11.73 -19.17 8.81
CA PRO A 364 -12.78 -18.79 7.89
C PRO A 364 -13.73 -19.95 7.60
N GLY A 365 -14.91 -19.64 7.07
CA GLY A 365 -15.93 -20.62 6.69
C GLY A 365 -16.70 -20.14 5.47
N ILE A 366 -17.55 -20.99 4.90
CA ILE A 366 -18.20 -20.70 3.62
C ILE A 366 -19.06 -19.42 3.64
N GLU A 367 -19.72 -19.12 4.76
CA GLU A 367 -20.49 -17.88 4.94
C GLU A 367 -19.60 -16.62 4.88
N HIS A 368 -18.39 -16.69 5.43
CA HIS A 368 -17.42 -15.59 5.36
C HIS A 368 -16.96 -15.37 3.92
N TRP A 369 -16.75 -16.46 3.17
CA TRP A 369 -16.41 -16.38 1.76
C TRP A 369 -17.57 -15.79 0.94
N ASN A 370 -18.80 -16.21 1.19
CA ASN A 370 -19.99 -15.65 0.55
C ASN A 370 -20.15 -14.14 0.83
N ALA A 371 -19.87 -13.71 2.07
CA ALA A 371 -19.86 -12.30 2.43
C ALA A 371 -18.74 -11.51 1.73
N PHE A 372 -17.54 -12.09 1.59
CA PHE A 372 -16.47 -11.51 0.77
C PHE A 372 -16.91 -11.35 -0.70
N LEU A 373 -17.49 -12.38 -1.31
CA LEU A 373 -18.03 -12.31 -2.67
C LEU A 373 -19.16 -11.29 -2.79
N HIS A 374 -19.96 -11.08 -1.74
CA HIS A 374 -20.98 -10.03 -1.71
C HIS A 374 -20.35 -8.63 -1.78
N VAL A 375 -19.23 -8.39 -1.09
CA VAL A 375 -18.47 -7.14 -1.21
C VAL A 375 -17.97 -6.95 -2.65
N LEU A 376 -17.48 -8.01 -3.32
CA LEU A 376 -17.07 -7.93 -4.72
C LEU A 376 -18.23 -7.58 -5.65
N LYS A 377 -19.44 -8.12 -5.43
CA LYS A 377 -20.66 -7.73 -6.17
C LYS A 377 -20.98 -6.24 -5.99
N TYR A 378 -20.78 -5.71 -4.78
CA TYR A 378 -20.98 -4.30 -4.52
C TYR A 378 -19.93 -3.44 -5.23
N LEU A 379 -18.67 -3.86 -5.21
CA LEU A 379 -17.58 -3.20 -5.92
C LEU A 379 -17.82 -3.19 -7.44
N LYS A 380 -18.35 -4.28 -8.01
CA LYS A 380 -18.71 -4.33 -9.44
C LYS A 380 -19.70 -3.23 -9.83
N GLY A 381 -20.70 -2.96 -8.98
CA GLY A 381 -21.67 -1.89 -9.20
C GLY A 381 -21.16 -0.49 -8.88
N THR A 382 -19.99 -0.37 -8.22
CA THR A 382 -19.44 0.90 -7.73
C THR A 382 -17.98 1.11 -8.16
N GLN A 383 -17.55 0.45 -9.24
CA GLN A 383 -16.16 0.45 -9.70
C GLN A 383 -15.65 1.85 -10.06
N GLY A 384 -16.52 2.71 -10.60
CA GLY A 384 -16.21 4.10 -10.96
C GLY A 384 -16.26 5.10 -9.79
N VAL A 385 -16.59 4.66 -8.58
CA VAL A 385 -16.69 5.52 -7.40
C VAL A 385 -15.30 5.90 -6.89
N GLY A 386 -15.06 7.20 -6.67
CA GLY A 386 -13.83 7.75 -6.13
C GLY A 386 -14.07 8.85 -5.09
N LEU A 387 -13.05 9.09 -4.26
CA LEU A 387 -13.07 10.05 -3.17
C LEU A 387 -12.54 11.40 -3.66
N THR A 388 -13.30 12.47 -3.43
CA THR A 388 -12.98 13.77 -4.03
C THR A 388 -12.75 14.89 -3.05
N TYR A 389 -11.73 15.67 -3.38
CA TYR A 389 -11.27 16.84 -2.68
C TYR A 389 -11.54 18.06 -3.54
N ASN A 390 -12.27 19.04 -3.01
CA ASN A 390 -12.59 20.29 -3.70
C ASN A 390 -11.87 21.46 -3.01
N GLY A 391 -11.47 22.47 -3.79
CA GLY A 391 -10.64 23.58 -3.31
C GLY A 391 -11.37 24.75 -2.66
N ASN A 392 -12.70 24.79 -2.74
CA ASN A 392 -13.50 25.98 -2.39
C ASN A 392 -13.94 26.07 -0.93
N ASN A 393 -13.35 25.27 -0.04
CA ASN A 393 -13.87 25.10 1.31
C ASN A 393 -12.86 25.62 2.35
N CYS A 394 -13.10 26.81 2.90
CA CYS A 394 -12.34 27.35 4.04
C CYS A 394 -12.93 26.93 5.40
N GLU A 395 -13.54 25.74 5.48
CA GLU A 395 -14.16 25.25 6.71
C GLU A 395 -13.11 24.72 7.69
N ALA A 396 -13.28 25.09 8.96
CA ALA A 396 -12.55 24.51 10.08
C ALA A 396 -12.70 22.98 10.11
N PRO A 397 -11.75 22.25 10.70
CA PRO A 397 -11.85 20.80 10.85
C PRO A 397 -13.07 20.42 11.71
N ILE A 398 -13.76 19.37 11.28
CA ILE A 398 -14.85 18.76 12.04
C ILE A 398 -14.64 17.26 12.10
N ALA A 399 -15.02 16.64 13.21
CA ALA A 399 -14.92 15.20 13.41
C ALA A 399 -16.26 14.61 13.85
N TYR A 400 -16.46 13.33 13.58
CA TYR A 400 -17.64 12.57 13.98
C TYR A 400 -17.16 11.29 14.63
N SER A 401 -17.79 10.89 15.73
CA SER A 401 -17.52 9.62 16.42
C SER A 401 -18.85 8.95 16.75
N ASP A 402 -18.85 7.62 16.64
CA ASP A 402 -20.01 6.74 16.83
C ASP A 402 -19.54 5.37 17.30
N ALA A 403 -20.38 4.66 18.05
CA ALA A 403 -20.12 3.30 18.49
C ALA A 403 -21.35 2.39 18.45
N ASP A 404 -21.25 1.24 17.79
CA ASP A 404 -22.30 0.22 17.86
C ASP A 404 -22.09 -0.70 19.08
N TRP A 405 -22.85 -0.45 20.14
CA TRP A 405 -22.73 -1.12 21.44
C TRP A 405 -23.07 -2.61 21.38
N GLY A 406 -22.10 -3.45 21.73
CA GLY A 406 -22.32 -4.90 21.83
C GLY A 406 -22.64 -5.58 20.49
N ASN A 407 -22.25 -4.96 19.37
CA ASN A 407 -22.49 -5.46 18.01
C ASN A 407 -22.05 -6.92 17.81
N CYS A 408 -20.88 -7.29 18.35
CA CYS A 408 -20.39 -8.65 18.23
C CYS A 408 -21.16 -9.60 19.17
N ARG A 409 -21.99 -10.49 18.60
CA ARG A 409 -22.81 -11.44 19.38
C ARG A 409 -22.00 -12.42 20.25
N ILE A 410 -20.79 -12.77 19.81
CA ILE A 410 -19.91 -13.73 20.51
C ILE A 410 -19.19 -13.05 21.68
N THR A 411 -18.48 -11.95 21.40
CA THR A 411 -17.62 -11.31 22.41
C THR A 411 -18.31 -10.19 23.18
N ARG A 412 -19.51 -9.76 22.74
CA ARG A 412 -20.24 -8.57 23.23
C ARG A 412 -19.43 -7.27 23.19
N ARG A 413 -18.34 -7.24 22.42
CA ARG A 413 -17.53 -6.04 22.15
C ARG A 413 -18.23 -5.17 21.11
N SER A 414 -18.17 -3.86 21.35
CA SER A 414 -18.69 -2.83 20.45
C SER A 414 -17.76 -2.57 19.27
N VAL A 415 -18.24 -1.81 18.29
CA VAL A 415 -17.44 -1.34 17.16
C VAL A 415 -17.39 0.19 17.20
N THR A 416 -16.19 0.75 17.22
CA THR A 416 -15.89 2.18 17.12
C THR A 416 -15.80 2.58 15.65
N GLY A 417 -16.38 3.72 15.31
CA GLY A 417 -16.31 4.34 14.00
C GLY A 417 -16.11 5.83 14.16
N TYR A 418 -15.12 6.40 13.47
CA TYR A 418 -14.92 7.84 13.48
C TYR A 418 -14.34 8.35 12.17
N LEU A 419 -14.51 9.65 11.94
CA LEU A 419 -13.92 10.35 10.80
C LEU A 419 -13.58 11.80 11.13
N ILE A 420 -12.64 12.36 10.37
CA ILE A 420 -12.24 13.77 10.42
C ILE A 420 -12.34 14.34 9.00
N LYS A 421 -12.97 15.51 8.90
CA LYS A 421 -13.03 16.33 7.68
C LYS A 421 -12.17 17.57 7.86
N LEU A 422 -11.44 17.92 6.80
CA LEU A 422 -10.66 19.15 6.68
C LEU A 422 -11.03 19.83 5.36
N PHE A 423 -11.33 21.14 5.37
CA PHE A 423 -11.86 21.82 4.19
C PHE A 423 -13.11 21.11 3.65
N ASN A 424 -13.92 20.56 4.57
CA ASN A 424 -15.10 19.76 4.23
C ASN A 424 -14.79 18.63 3.19
N ASN A 425 -13.56 18.12 3.21
CA ASN A 425 -13.14 16.90 2.53
C ASN A 425 -12.79 15.85 3.59
N LEU A 426 -13.08 14.58 3.35
CA LEU A 426 -12.74 13.49 4.28
C LEU A 426 -11.23 13.27 4.27
N VAL A 427 -10.58 13.33 5.43
CA VAL A 427 -9.12 13.16 5.53
C VAL A 427 -8.67 12.02 6.45
N VAL A 428 -9.52 11.62 7.39
CA VAL A 428 -9.29 10.49 8.29
C VAL A 428 -10.60 9.74 8.46
N TRP A 429 -10.56 8.41 8.41
CA TRP A 429 -11.65 7.55 8.83
C TRP A 429 -11.10 6.26 9.43
N LYS A 430 -11.87 5.66 10.33
CA LYS A 430 -11.49 4.37 10.92
C LYS A 430 -12.70 3.61 11.41
N THR A 431 -12.64 2.29 11.25
CA THR A 431 -13.50 1.34 11.95
C THR A 431 -12.61 0.43 12.78
N ARG A 432 -13.02 0.16 14.03
CA ARG A 432 -12.28 -0.74 14.92
C ARG A 432 -13.21 -1.42 15.91
N LYS A 433 -13.08 -2.75 16.04
CA LYS A 433 -13.69 -3.47 17.17
C LYS A 433 -13.01 -3.07 18.48
N GLN A 434 -13.80 -2.68 19.47
CA GLN A 434 -13.29 -2.27 20.78
C GLN A 434 -12.58 -3.45 21.47
N PRO A 435 -11.41 -3.24 22.12
CA PRO A 435 -10.63 -4.30 22.73
C PRO A 435 -11.30 -4.86 23.99
N THR A 436 -12.09 -4.05 24.69
CA THR A 436 -12.82 -4.42 25.91
C THR A 436 -14.33 -4.30 25.70
N VAL A 437 -15.09 -5.08 26.46
CA VAL A 437 -16.55 -4.97 26.48
C VAL A 437 -16.95 -3.67 27.19
N SER A 438 -17.99 -3.02 26.69
CA SER A 438 -18.57 -1.82 27.29
C SER A 438 -19.86 -2.17 28.02
N LEU A 439 -20.06 -1.65 29.22
CA LEU A 439 -21.21 -1.98 30.08
C LEU A 439 -22.45 -1.15 29.75
N SER A 440 -22.30 -0.07 28.98
CA SER A 440 -23.39 0.77 28.48
C SER A 440 -23.08 1.31 27.09
N SER A 441 -24.11 1.82 26.40
CA SER A 441 -23.93 2.55 25.14
C SER A 441 -23.06 3.79 25.33
N ALA A 442 -23.34 4.60 26.36
CA ALA A 442 -22.53 5.79 26.68
C ALA A 442 -21.05 5.46 26.90
N GLU A 443 -20.72 4.32 27.51
CA GLU A 443 -19.33 3.86 27.62
C GLU A 443 -18.72 3.47 26.28
N ALA A 444 -19.48 2.82 25.40
CA ALA A 444 -19.00 2.48 24.07
C ALA A 444 -18.69 3.75 23.25
N GLU A 445 -19.57 4.75 23.30
CA GLU A 445 -19.38 6.06 22.67
C GLU A 445 -18.15 6.77 23.25
N TYR A 446 -18.00 6.78 24.57
CA TYR A 446 -16.85 7.41 25.22
C TYR A 446 -15.51 6.76 24.81
N LYS A 447 -15.49 5.43 24.63
CA LYS A 447 -14.33 4.72 24.08
C LYS A 447 -14.05 5.11 22.63
N SER A 448 -15.10 5.28 21.81
CA SER A 448 -14.96 5.80 20.44
C SER A 448 -14.37 7.21 20.44
N LEU A 449 -14.92 8.10 21.27
CA LEU A 449 -14.44 9.46 21.45
C LEU A 449 -12.97 9.50 21.91
N THR A 450 -12.56 8.56 22.77
CA THR A 450 -11.16 8.42 23.21
C THR A 450 -10.22 8.00 22.07
N ASP A 451 -10.63 7.01 21.27
CA ASP A 451 -9.88 6.57 20.09
C ASP A 451 -9.77 7.72 19.06
N LEU A 452 -10.85 8.50 18.85
CA LEU A 452 -10.84 9.70 18.02
C LEU A 452 -9.96 10.81 18.62
N GLY A 453 -10.00 11.02 19.94
CA GLY A 453 -9.22 12.04 20.63
C GLY A 453 -7.71 11.86 20.43
N SER A 454 -7.24 10.61 20.50
CA SER A 454 -5.85 10.26 20.18
C SER A 454 -5.48 10.61 18.74
N GLU A 455 -6.37 10.33 17.79
CA GLU A 455 -6.17 10.66 16.38
C GLU A 455 -6.20 12.19 16.14
N ILE A 456 -7.04 12.93 16.86
CA ILE A 456 -7.09 14.40 16.83
C ILE A 456 -5.77 15.01 17.31
N ILE A 457 -5.12 14.45 18.34
CA ILE A 457 -3.81 14.94 18.80
C ILE A 457 -2.79 14.82 17.68
N TRP A 458 -2.70 13.64 17.03
CA TRP A 458 -1.83 13.43 15.88
C TRP A 458 -2.17 14.41 14.74
N PHE A 459 -3.45 14.52 14.40
CA PHE A 459 -3.91 15.37 13.30
C PHE A 459 -3.60 16.86 13.53
N LYS A 460 -3.78 17.36 14.76
CA LYS A 460 -3.41 18.74 15.13
C LYS A 460 -1.91 18.96 15.06
N GLN A 461 -1.10 18.01 15.53
CA GLN A 461 0.36 18.10 15.43
C GLN A 461 0.80 18.13 13.96
N PHE A 462 0.25 17.24 13.13
CA PHE A 462 0.58 17.17 11.72
C PHE A 462 0.24 18.48 10.99
N ARG A 463 -0.99 18.98 11.18
CA ARG A 463 -1.44 20.24 10.61
C ARG A 463 -0.56 21.42 11.00
N LYS A 464 -0.10 21.47 12.24
CA LYS A 464 0.83 22.51 12.70
C LYS A 464 2.16 22.44 11.96
N GLU A 465 2.67 21.24 11.68
CA GLU A 465 3.93 21.02 10.96
C GLU A 465 3.83 21.47 9.50
N VAL A 466 2.70 21.18 8.83
CA VAL A 466 2.45 21.58 7.44
C VAL A 466 1.90 23.02 7.30
N ASN A 467 1.91 23.82 8.37
CA ASN A 467 1.45 25.21 8.42
C ASN A 467 -0.03 25.40 8.04
N ILE A 468 -0.89 24.42 8.36
CA ILE A 468 -2.34 24.53 8.22
C ILE A 468 -2.93 25.07 9.52
N PHE A 469 -3.01 26.40 9.64
CA PHE A 469 -3.51 27.08 10.83
C PHE A 469 -5.00 27.39 10.72
N ASP A 470 -5.73 27.22 11.83
CA ASP A 470 -7.05 27.79 12.03
C ASP A 470 -6.98 28.89 13.09
N GLU A 471 -7.87 29.87 12.99
CA GLU A 471 -8.07 30.87 14.05
C GLU A 471 -8.60 30.23 15.35
N ASN A 472 -9.29 29.09 15.24
CA ASN A 472 -9.92 28.38 16.35
C ASN A 472 -9.19 27.07 16.63
N ASN A 473 -8.58 26.94 17.80
CA ASN A 473 -7.74 25.79 18.12
C ASN A 473 -8.56 24.51 18.41
N ALA A 474 -9.83 24.61 18.79
CA ALA A 474 -10.65 23.44 19.15
C ALA A 474 -11.30 22.79 17.92
N ILE A 475 -11.09 21.48 17.73
CA ILE A 475 -11.81 20.71 16.70
C ILE A 475 -13.22 20.40 17.20
N THR A 476 -14.24 20.70 16.39
CA THR A 476 -15.62 20.36 16.73
C THR A 476 -15.84 18.86 16.48
N VAL A 477 -16.25 18.14 17.52
CA VAL A 477 -16.56 16.70 17.48
C VAL A 477 -18.07 16.53 17.63
N HIS A 478 -18.68 15.90 16.64
CA HIS A 478 -20.08 15.57 16.60
C HIS A 478 -20.32 14.20 17.25
N GLU A 479 -21.22 14.17 18.22
CA GLU A 479 -21.61 13.00 19.01
C GLU A 479 -23.14 12.92 19.08
N ASP A 480 -23.74 11.74 19.00
CA ASP A 480 -25.20 11.57 19.05
C ASP A 480 -25.73 11.09 20.41
N ASN A 481 -24.83 10.73 21.32
CA ASN A 481 -25.16 10.25 22.65
C ASN A 481 -25.02 11.35 23.69
N GLN A 482 -26.16 11.88 24.15
CA GLN A 482 -26.18 12.93 25.17
C GLN A 482 -25.51 12.49 26.49
N GLY A 483 -25.63 11.21 26.88
CA GLY A 483 -24.98 10.68 28.08
C GLY A 483 -23.45 10.69 27.99
N CYS A 484 -22.89 10.46 26.79
CA CYS A 484 -21.46 10.62 26.52
C CYS A 484 -21.03 12.09 26.66
N ILE A 485 -21.76 12.99 25.99
CA ILE A 485 -21.50 14.44 26.01
C ILE A 485 -21.56 14.99 27.44
N ASP A 486 -22.60 14.62 28.20
CA ASP A 486 -22.79 15.05 29.57
C ASP A 486 -21.65 14.52 30.46
N THR A 487 -21.22 13.27 30.28
CA THR A 487 -20.09 12.69 31.03
C THR A 487 -18.78 13.40 30.72
N ALA A 488 -18.56 13.79 29.46
CA ALA A 488 -17.35 14.49 29.03
C ALA A 488 -17.31 15.96 29.47
N ASN A 489 -18.48 16.62 29.61
CA ASN A 489 -18.56 18.03 30.04
C ASN A 489 -18.82 18.21 31.54
N SER A 490 -19.02 17.12 32.30
CA SER A 490 -19.33 17.22 33.74
C SER A 490 -18.06 17.50 34.56
N ASP A 491 -18.03 18.63 35.28
CA ASP A 491 -17.01 18.94 36.29
C ASP A 491 -17.09 18.05 37.54
N SER A 492 -18.18 17.27 37.68
CA SER A 492 -18.48 16.48 38.87
C SER A 492 -18.49 14.97 38.59
N ASN A 493 -17.82 14.25 39.48
CA ASN A 493 -17.57 12.80 39.47
C ASN A 493 -18.84 11.92 39.55
N THR A 494 -20.04 12.49 39.48
CA THR A 494 -21.33 11.82 39.74
C THR A 494 -21.70 10.81 38.66
N ASN A 495 -21.49 11.14 37.37
CA ASN A 495 -21.68 10.21 36.25
C ASN A 495 -20.44 9.29 36.06
N ALA A 496 -19.24 9.84 36.28
CA ALA A 496 -17.98 9.10 36.24
C ALA A 496 -17.88 7.96 37.27
N ARG A 497 -18.62 8.03 38.40
CA ARG A 497 -18.72 6.94 39.39
C ARG A 497 -19.14 5.59 38.79
N ARG A 498 -19.93 5.59 37.71
CA ARG A 498 -20.38 4.37 37.02
C ARG A 498 -19.39 3.85 35.97
N MET A 499 -18.37 4.65 35.62
CA MET A 499 -17.38 4.39 34.58
C MET A 499 -15.95 4.42 35.15
N LYS A 500 -15.77 4.18 36.46
CA LYS A 500 -14.45 4.20 37.12
C LYS A 500 -13.44 3.24 36.52
N HIS A 501 -13.90 2.16 35.89
CA HIS A 501 -13.02 1.18 35.22
C HIS A 501 -12.40 1.72 33.91
N ILE A 502 -12.83 2.90 33.44
CA ILE A 502 -12.22 3.63 32.33
C ILE A 502 -11.80 5.05 32.73
N ASP A 503 -11.47 5.26 34.01
CA ASP A 503 -11.05 6.55 34.58
C ASP A 503 -9.95 7.28 33.77
N ILE A 504 -8.93 6.56 33.30
CA ILE A 504 -7.87 7.12 32.46
C ILE A 504 -8.45 7.73 31.17
N GLN A 505 -9.44 7.08 30.55
CA GLN A 505 -10.08 7.57 29.34
C GLN A 505 -10.94 8.80 29.62
N LEU A 506 -11.65 8.80 30.76
CA LEU A 506 -12.43 9.95 31.22
C LEU A 506 -11.54 11.19 31.36
N HIS A 507 -10.47 11.06 32.14
CA HIS A 507 -9.50 12.15 32.37
C HIS A 507 -8.83 12.63 31.09
N PHE A 508 -8.48 11.72 30.17
CA PHE A 508 -7.91 12.09 28.88
C PHE A 508 -8.84 13.02 28.08
N ILE A 509 -10.13 12.69 27.98
CA ILE A 509 -11.10 13.54 27.27
C ILE A 509 -11.38 14.85 28.02
N TRP A 510 -11.43 14.83 29.35
CA TRP A 510 -11.57 16.06 30.15
C TRP A 510 -10.40 17.02 29.92
N GLU A 511 -9.15 16.53 29.96
CA GLU A 511 -7.96 17.32 29.65
C GLU A 511 -8.05 17.89 28.21
N MET A 512 -8.51 17.08 27.25
CA MET A 512 -8.68 17.56 25.88
C MET A 512 -9.71 18.68 25.74
N ILE A 513 -10.79 18.68 26.53
CA ILE A 513 -11.80 19.73 26.53
C ILE A 513 -11.29 20.97 27.26
N GLU A 514 -10.66 20.80 28.44
CA GLU A 514 -10.07 21.87 29.24
C GLU A 514 -8.98 22.63 28.48
N ASP A 515 -8.09 21.90 27.80
CA ASP A 515 -7.05 22.44 26.92
C ASP A 515 -7.60 23.04 25.61
N LYS A 516 -8.92 23.02 25.40
CA LYS A 516 -9.60 23.45 24.18
C LYS A 516 -9.03 22.77 22.94
N LYS A 517 -8.65 21.49 23.06
CA LYS A 517 -8.24 20.66 21.92
C LYS A 517 -9.46 20.20 21.13
N ILE A 518 -10.56 19.89 21.81
CA ILE A 518 -11.84 19.50 21.21
C ILE A 518 -13.01 20.28 21.81
N LYS A 519 -14.12 20.33 21.07
CA LYS A 519 -15.42 20.82 21.53
C LYS A 519 -16.50 19.85 21.09
N LEU A 520 -17.29 19.33 22.01
CA LEU A 520 -18.37 18.39 21.70
C LEU A 520 -19.65 19.12 21.29
N VAL A 521 -20.34 18.60 20.27
CA VAL A 521 -21.63 19.11 19.78
C VAL A 521 -22.58 17.94 19.52
N TYR A 522 -23.79 18.03 20.09
CA TYR A 522 -24.83 17.04 19.83
C TYR A 522 -25.27 17.05 18.37
N THR A 523 -25.35 15.87 17.76
CA THR A 523 -25.85 15.67 16.40
C THR A 523 -26.84 14.52 16.37
N PRO A 524 -28.06 14.68 15.85
CA PRO A 524 -29.02 13.57 15.75
C PRO A 524 -28.44 12.40 14.94
N SER A 525 -28.73 11.15 15.34
CA SER A 525 -28.21 9.95 14.67
C SER A 525 -28.52 9.88 13.17
N SER A 526 -29.62 10.50 12.72
CA SER A 526 -29.95 10.60 11.28
C SER A 526 -28.92 11.37 10.45
N ASN A 527 -28.15 12.23 11.11
CA ASN A 527 -27.13 13.10 10.52
C ASN A 527 -25.71 12.66 10.93
N MET A 528 -25.58 11.57 11.69
CA MET A 528 -24.29 11.05 12.14
C MET A 528 -23.54 10.42 10.97
N LEU A 529 -22.49 11.09 10.48
CA LEU A 529 -21.73 10.60 9.33
C LEU A 529 -20.87 9.37 9.66
N ALA A 530 -20.63 9.05 10.93
CA ALA A 530 -19.85 7.89 11.34
C ALA A 530 -20.66 6.58 11.43
N ASP A 531 -21.99 6.62 11.32
CA ASP A 531 -22.89 5.47 11.54
C ASP A 531 -22.58 4.26 10.62
N PHE A 532 -22.25 4.51 9.35
CA PHE A 532 -21.90 3.44 8.41
C PHE A 532 -20.52 2.79 8.68
N LEU A 533 -19.70 3.41 9.55
CA LEU A 533 -18.41 2.86 9.97
C LEU A 533 -18.57 1.87 11.14
N THR A 534 -19.70 1.87 11.84
CA THR A 534 -19.91 1.01 13.02
C THR A 534 -20.80 -0.20 12.75
N LYS A 535 -21.65 -0.11 11.72
CA LYS A 535 -22.60 -1.18 11.36
C LYS A 535 -22.97 -1.19 9.88
N SER A 536 -23.62 -2.27 9.45
CA SER A 536 -24.19 -2.39 8.11
C SER A 536 -25.49 -1.59 8.00
N VAL A 537 -25.46 -0.52 7.21
CA VAL A 537 -26.59 0.41 7.04
C VAL A 537 -27.39 0.13 5.76
N SER A 538 -28.63 0.62 5.73
CA SER A 538 -29.49 0.54 4.54
C SER A 538 -28.89 1.29 3.33
N ARG A 539 -29.23 0.86 2.11
CA ARG A 539 -28.76 1.52 0.87
C ARG A 539 -29.02 3.04 0.84
N PRO A 540 -30.19 3.57 1.24
CA PRO A 540 -30.41 5.01 1.27
C PRO A 540 -29.50 5.75 2.26
N ALA A 541 -29.28 5.17 3.45
CA ALA A 541 -28.40 5.75 4.45
C ALA A 541 -26.94 5.78 3.97
N LEU A 542 -26.47 4.66 3.40
CA LEU A 542 -25.13 4.58 2.81
C LEU A 542 -24.95 5.63 1.71
N LYS A 543 -25.91 5.74 0.78
CA LYS A 543 -25.85 6.72 -0.31
C LYS A 543 -25.75 8.15 0.23
N ARG A 544 -26.54 8.53 1.25
CA ARG A 544 -26.45 9.86 1.87
C ARG A 544 -25.09 10.13 2.51
N ALA A 545 -24.53 9.14 3.20
CA ALA A 545 -23.20 9.25 3.81
C ALA A 545 -22.12 9.43 2.73
N MET A 546 -22.13 8.59 1.68
CA MET A 546 -21.20 8.69 0.55
C MET A 546 -21.26 10.07 -0.12
N GLN A 547 -22.47 10.60 -0.36
CA GLN A 547 -22.64 11.94 -0.93
C GLN A 547 -22.05 13.04 -0.03
N SER A 548 -22.28 12.95 1.28
CA SER A 548 -21.77 13.90 2.27
C SER A 548 -20.25 13.85 2.46
N LEU A 549 -19.64 12.71 2.13
CA LEU A 549 -18.20 12.46 2.14
C LEU A 549 -17.54 12.66 0.77
N LYS A 550 -18.30 13.12 -0.22
CA LYS A 550 -17.85 13.33 -1.60
C LYS A 550 -17.30 12.08 -2.29
N LEU A 551 -17.94 10.95 -2.01
CA LEU A 551 -17.66 9.67 -2.64
C LEU A 551 -18.66 9.46 -3.80
N PHE A 552 -18.24 9.77 -5.02
CA PHE A 552 -19.11 9.79 -6.22
C PHE A 552 -18.46 9.08 -7.39
N THR A 553 -19.25 8.70 -8.40
CA THR A 553 -18.68 8.40 -9.72
C THR A 553 -18.24 9.68 -10.41
N TYR A 554 -17.28 9.58 -11.33
CA TYR A 554 -16.83 10.72 -12.12
C TYR A 554 -17.95 11.27 -13.02
N GLU A 555 -18.78 10.39 -13.58
CA GLU A 555 -19.88 10.73 -14.49
C GLU A 555 -21.02 11.51 -13.80
N ASP A 556 -21.31 11.19 -12.53
CA ASP A 556 -22.35 11.88 -11.73
C ASP A 556 -22.05 13.37 -11.48
N ARG A 557 -20.84 13.85 -11.79
CA ARG A 557 -20.42 15.25 -11.56
C ARG A 557 -20.89 16.21 -12.65
N GLY A 558 -21.41 15.69 -13.75
CA GLY A 558 -21.65 16.51 -14.94
C GLY A 558 -20.34 16.98 -15.56
N GLY A 559 -19.55 16.03 -16.08
CA GLY A 559 -18.38 16.34 -16.89
C GLY A 559 -18.79 17.19 -18.11
N VAL A 560 -18.38 18.46 -18.11
CA VAL A 560 -18.42 19.34 -19.29
C VAL A 560 -17.33 18.86 -20.25
N GLU A 561 -17.58 17.73 -20.89
CA GLU A 561 -16.82 17.25 -22.06
C GLU A 561 -17.63 16.22 -22.88
N GLY A 562 -18.73 15.68 -22.34
CA GLY A 562 -19.61 14.73 -23.04
C GLY A 562 -20.81 15.32 -23.81
N LYS A 563 -20.96 16.65 -23.93
CA LYS A 563 -22.13 17.28 -24.59
C LYS A 563 -21.85 18.02 -25.91
N MET A 564 -20.65 17.94 -26.46
CA MET A 564 -20.34 18.58 -27.76
C MET A 564 -20.26 17.62 -28.96
N SER A 565 -20.51 16.32 -28.80
CA SER A 565 -20.47 15.34 -29.92
C SER A 565 -21.83 14.82 -30.37
N GLN A 566 -22.94 15.35 -29.85
CA GLN A 566 -24.30 15.02 -30.31
C GLN A 566 -25.12 16.29 -30.58
N SER A 567 -24.67 17.12 -31.52
CA SER A 567 -25.54 18.11 -32.19
C SER A 567 -24.93 18.65 -33.49
N VAL A 568 -24.29 17.80 -34.29
CA VAL A 568 -24.09 18.07 -35.73
C VAL A 568 -24.16 16.73 -36.47
N SER A 569 -25.38 16.32 -36.81
CA SER A 569 -25.69 15.41 -37.91
C SER A 569 -27.14 15.64 -38.32
#